data_AF-A0A3S9VGV8-F1
#
_entry.id   AF-A0A3S9VGV8-F1
#
_cell.length_a   1.000
_cell.length_b   1.000
_cell.length_c   1.000
_cell.angle_alpha   90.00
_cell.angle_beta   90.00
_cell.angle_gamma   90.00
#
_symmetry.space_group_name_H-M   'P 1'
#
loop_
_entity.id
_entity.type
_entity.pdbx_description
1 polymer ?
#
loop_
_entity_poly.entity_id
_entity_poly.type
_entity_poly.pdbx_seq_one_letter_code
_entity_poly.pdbx_strand_id
1 'polypeptide(L)'
;MASPAFLWTIGLMVWIDGRRRAESTYRRSMTQDQIDRILEEMQAAFEKTGDDGERPGLITFDRDDWVGANLSTCCTTLGRGIRTRGIQIKVAKGRETRVWTRAEAVAMGEDPKSFEDLKSREDAKV
;
A
#
# COMPACT_ATOMS: atom_id res chain seq x y z
N MET A 1 10.27 14.37 -47.93
CA MET A 1 9.53 13.17 -47.48
C MET A 1 10.58 12.19 -46.95
N ALA A 2 10.56 11.57 -45.78
CA ALA A 2 9.78 11.68 -44.56
C ALA A 2 10.70 11.12 -43.43
N SER A 3 10.55 11.59 -42.21
CA SER A 3 11.15 11.02 -40.99
C SER A 3 10.53 9.64 -40.68
N PRO A 4 11.14 8.78 -39.84
CA PRO A 4 10.86 8.92 -38.40
C PRO A 4 12.05 8.63 -37.45
N ALA A 5 12.03 9.38 -36.35
CA ALA A 5 12.74 9.12 -35.10
C ALA A 5 12.17 7.89 -34.37
N PHE A 6 13.03 7.11 -33.70
CA PHE A 6 12.65 6.25 -32.58
C PHE A 6 13.73 6.32 -31.49
N LEU A 7 13.49 7.17 -30.49
CA LEU A 7 14.11 7.14 -29.19
C LEU A 7 13.38 6.07 -28.36
N TRP A 8 14.05 5.01 -27.94
CA TRP A 8 13.57 4.13 -26.86
C TRP A 8 14.65 4.01 -25.79
N THR A 9 14.20 4.28 -24.58
CA THR A 9 14.86 4.23 -23.27
C THR A 9 15.76 3.01 -23.10
N ILE A 10 17.02 3.24 -22.72
CA ILE A 10 18.01 2.20 -22.44
C ILE A 10 17.61 1.48 -21.14
N GLY A 11 17.11 0.25 -21.26
CA GLY A 11 17.16 -0.73 -20.16
C GLY A 11 18.56 -1.30 -20.06
N LEU A 12 19.18 -1.21 -18.88
CA LEU A 12 20.51 -1.78 -18.63
C LEU A 12 20.39 -3.31 -18.64
N MET A 13 21.15 -3.99 -19.51
CA MET A 13 21.10 -5.44 -19.68
C MET A 13 22.28 -6.08 -18.93
N VAL A 14 22.00 -6.85 -17.88
CA VAL A 14 23.02 -7.64 -17.14
C VAL A 14 22.97 -9.10 -17.60
N TRP A 15 24.11 -9.65 -18.01
CA TRP A 15 24.27 -11.02 -18.51
C TRP A 15 24.90 -11.89 -17.42
N ILE A 16 24.15 -12.85 -16.86
CA ILE A 16 24.69 -13.87 -15.94
C ILE A 16 24.17 -15.24 -16.38
N ASP A 17 25.11 -16.13 -16.73
CA ASP A 17 24.98 -17.58 -16.76
C ASP A 17 23.90 -18.20 -17.67
N GLY A 18 23.93 -17.84 -18.97
CA GLY A 18 23.39 -18.64 -20.07
C GLY A 18 21.86 -18.84 -20.13
N ARG A 19 21.10 -18.35 -19.15
CA ARG A 19 19.63 -18.30 -19.18
C ARG A 19 19.17 -16.88 -19.41
N ARG A 20 18.33 -16.67 -20.43
CA ARG A 20 17.46 -15.49 -20.52
C ARG A 20 16.52 -15.51 -19.31
N ARG A 21 16.97 -15.00 -18.16
CA ARG A 21 16.03 -14.53 -17.15
C ARG A 21 15.60 -13.17 -17.67
N ALA A 22 14.33 -13.04 -18.02
CA ALA A 22 13.73 -11.71 -17.99
C ALA A 22 14.11 -11.15 -16.62
N GLU A 23 14.80 -10.01 -16.58
CA GLU A 23 14.78 -9.19 -15.39
C GLU A 23 13.30 -8.93 -15.20
N SER A 24 12.68 -9.67 -14.28
CA SER A 24 11.32 -9.39 -13.90
C SER A 24 11.38 -7.92 -13.51
N THR A 25 10.67 -7.08 -14.24
CA THR A 25 10.22 -5.78 -13.78
C THR A 25 9.27 -6.04 -12.61
N TYR A 26 9.77 -6.73 -11.59
CA TYR A 26 9.12 -6.95 -10.33
C TYR A 26 9.23 -5.59 -9.67
N ARG A 27 8.28 -4.72 -10.01
CA ARG A 27 7.97 -3.60 -9.13
C ARG A 27 7.83 -4.25 -7.76
N ARG A 28 8.73 -3.93 -6.82
CA ARG A 28 8.68 -4.53 -5.48
C ARG A 28 7.40 -4.00 -4.84
N SER A 29 6.33 -4.79 -4.94
CA SER A 29 5.09 -4.52 -4.23
C SER A 29 5.39 -4.46 -2.73
N MET A 30 4.69 -3.57 -2.03
CA MET A 30 4.94 -3.33 -0.61
C MET A 30 4.62 -4.59 0.22
N THR A 31 5.56 -5.03 1.05
CA THR A 31 5.41 -6.25 1.86
C THR A 31 4.61 -6.00 3.13
N GLN A 32 4.09 -7.08 3.77
CA GLN A 32 3.44 -6.99 5.08
C GLN A 32 4.34 -6.31 6.12
N ASP A 33 5.62 -6.66 6.19
CA ASP A 33 6.54 -6.07 7.17
C ASP A 33 6.79 -4.58 6.91
N GLN A 34 6.82 -4.16 5.64
CA GLN A 34 6.93 -2.74 5.30
C GLN A 34 5.67 -1.98 5.72
N ILE A 35 4.48 -2.54 5.48
CA ILE A 35 3.21 -1.97 5.92
C ILE A 35 3.19 -1.85 7.44
N ASP A 36 3.49 -2.93 8.15
CA ASP A 36 3.47 -2.95 9.62
C ASP A 36 4.42 -1.91 10.21
N ARG A 37 5.62 -1.77 9.64
CA ARG A 37 6.56 -0.75 10.07
C ARG A 37 6.02 0.66 9.87
N ILE A 38 5.42 0.96 8.72
CA ILE A 38 4.83 2.29 8.45
C ILE A 38 3.66 2.57 9.42
N LEU A 39 2.81 1.58 9.67
CA LEU A 39 1.71 1.68 10.61
C LEU A 39 2.20 1.98 12.03
N GLU A 40 3.26 1.29 12.47
CA GLU A 40 3.88 1.49 13.79
C GLU A 40 4.55 2.86 13.90
N GLU A 41 5.23 3.33 12.85
CA GLU A 41 5.83 4.66 12.82
C GLU A 41 4.77 5.78 12.91
N MET A 42 3.64 5.65 12.20
CA MET A 42 2.50 6.58 12.30
C MET A 42 1.82 6.53 13.68
N GLN A 43 1.63 5.33 14.23
CA GLN A 43 1.07 5.17 15.57
C GLN A 43 1.97 5.82 16.64
N ALA A 44 3.29 5.66 16.51
CA ALA A 44 4.26 6.30 17.40
C ALA A 44 4.31 7.82 17.23
N ALA A 45 3.97 8.36 16.06
CA ALA A 45 3.82 9.81 15.86
C ALA A 45 2.62 10.34 16.65
N PHE A 46 1.44 9.70 16.50
CA PHE A 46 0.25 10.00 17.30
C PHE A 46 0.54 9.91 18.81
N GLU A 47 1.26 8.90 19.28
CA GLU A 47 1.60 8.76 20.71
C GLU A 47 2.46 9.91 21.26
N LYS A 48 3.23 10.59 20.39
CA LYS A 48 4.06 11.74 20.78
C LYS A 48 3.29 13.04 20.75
N THR A 49 2.39 13.22 19.79
CA THR A 49 1.71 14.50 19.53
C THR A 49 0.31 14.56 20.15
N GLY A 50 -0.35 13.41 20.27
CA GLY A 50 -1.77 13.29 20.59
C GLY A 50 -2.71 13.69 19.46
N ASP A 51 -2.20 14.01 18.26
CA ASP A 51 -3.02 14.42 17.12
C ASP A 51 -3.62 13.21 16.40
N ASP A 52 -4.93 12.98 16.56
CA ASP A 52 -5.64 11.87 15.92
C ASP A 52 -5.49 11.88 14.38
N GLY A 53 -5.25 13.04 13.78
CA GLY A 53 -4.98 13.20 12.37
C GLY A 53 -3.72 12.45 11.89
N GLU A 54 -2.74 12.20 12.77
CA GLU A 54 -1.49 11.49 12.48
C GLU A 54 -1.63 9.97 12.55
N ARG A 55 -2.73 9.44 13.10
CA ARG A 55 -2.96 7.99 13.15
C ARG A 55 -3.05 7.40 11.74
N PRO A 56 -2.73 6.11 11.57
CA PRO A 56 -3.05 5.40 10.34
C PRO A 56 -4.54 5.49 10.01
N GLY A 57 -4.86 5.86 8.76
CA GLY A 57 -6.24 6.03 8.31
C GLY A 57 -6.62 5.05 7.20
N LEU A 58 -5.81 4.95 6.16
CA LEU A 58 -6.14 4.19 4.95
C LEU A 58 -4.88 3.61 4.33
N ILE A 59 -5.00 2.41 3.75
CA ILE A 59 -4.00 1.87 2.84
C ILE A 59 -4.61 1.82 1.45
N THR A 60 -3.91 2.37 0.46
CA THR A 60 -4.28 2.24 -0.94
C THR A 60 -3.26 1.45 -1.71
N PHE A 61 -3.73 0.74 -2.73
CA PHE A 61 -2.89 0.09 -3.72
C PHE A 61 -3.36 0.48 -5.12
N ASP A 62 -2.40 0.73 -6.01
CA ASP A 62 -2.66 0.49 -7.43
C ASP A 62 -3.01 -0.99 -7.63
N ARG A 63 -3.93 -1.28 -8.55
CA ARG A 63 -4.29 -2.66 -8.87
C ARG A 63 -3.08 -3.50 -9.28
N ASP A 64 -2.13 -2.93 -10.01
CA ASP A 64 -0.97 -3.65 -10.52
C ASP A 64 0.10 -3.86 -9.43
N ASP A 65 -0.03 -3.19 -8.27
CA ASP A 65 0.83 -3.33 -7.09
C ASP A 65 0.19 -4.21 -6.00
N TRP A 66 -1.05 -4.64 -6.20
CA TRP A 66 -1.81 -5.37 -5.19
C TRP A 66 -1.16 -6.72 -4.86
N VAL A 67 -0.88 -6.93 -3.57
CA VAL A 67 -0.15 -8.10 -3.07
C VAL A 67 -1.02 -9.31 -2.73
N GLY A 68 -2.35 -9.13 -2.72
CA GLY A 68 -3.30 -10.22 -2.51
C GLY A 68 -3.06 -11.01 -1.22
N ALA A 69 -3.01 -12.34 -1.34
CA ALA A 69 -2.87 -13.26 -0.21
C ALA A 69 -1.54 -13.14 0.56
N ASN A 70 -0.57 -12.36 0.06
CA ASN A 70 0.68 -12.07 0.78
C ASN A 70 0.48 -11.05 1.91
N LEU A 71 -0.71 -10.46 2.02
CA LEU A 71 -1.10 -9.57 3.11
C LEU A 71 -2.08 -10.30 4.03
N SER A 72 -1.84 -10.22 5.33
CA SER A 72 -2.79 -10.70 6.33
C SER A 72 -3.97 -9.73 6.38
N THR A 73 -5.10 -10.15 5.79
CA THR A 73 -6.31 -9.34 5.71
C THR A 73 -7.52 -10.04 6.29
N CYS A 74 -8.42 -9.27 6.88
CA CYS A 74 -9.72 -9.70 7.38
C CYS A 74 -10.83 -8.85 6.74
N CYS A 75 -11.94 -9.49 6.36
CA CYS A 75 -13.15 -8.86 5.85
C CYS A 75 -14.36 -9.51 6.51
N THR A 76 -14.85 -8.93 7.61
CA THR A 76 -15.96 -9.50 8.39
C THR A 76 -17.33 -9.20 7.78
N THR A 77 -17.50 -8.03 7.14
CA THR A 77 -18.72 -7.65 6.43
C THR A 77 -18.39 -6.83 5.18
N LEU A 78 -19.27 -6.88 4.18
CA LEU A 78 -19.08 -6.13 2.93
C LEU A 78 -18.96 -4.62 3.16
N GLY A 79 -19.74 -4.06 4.10
CA GLY A 79 -19.70 -2.63 4.42
C GLY A 79 -18.40 -2.19 5.12
N ARG A 80 -17.76 -3.09 5.87
CA ARG A 80 -16.48 -2.79 6.54
C ARG A 80 -15.29 -2.81 5.56
N GLY A 81 -15.40 -3.63 4.53
CA GLY A 81 -14.36 -3.84 3.52
C GLY A 81 -13.18 -4.66 4.03
N ILE A 82 -12.17 -4.80 3.16
CA ILE A 82 -10.93 -5.52 3.44
C ILE A 82 -10.05 -4.66 4.34
N ARG A 83 -9.50 -5.25 5.41
CA ARG A 83 -8.64 -4.56 6.37
C ARG A 83 -7.42 -5.38 6.77
N THR A 84 -6.32 -4.71 7.09
CA THR A 84 -5.20 -5.31 7.83
C THR A 84 -5.01 -4.55 9.14
N ARG A 85 -4.93 -5.27 10.26
CA ARG A 85 -4.81 -4.68 11.62
C ARG A 85 -5.83 -3.56 11.93
N GLY A 86 -7.05 -3.67 11.41
CA GLY A 86 -8.10 -2.65 11.56
C GLY A 86 -8.06 -1.52 10.52
N ILE A 87 -6.98 -1.38 9.75
CA ILE A 87 -6.84 -0.32 8.75
C ILE A 87 -7.43 -0.78 7.41
N GLN A 88 -8.30 0.04 6.83
CA GLN A 88 -8.99 -0.28 5.59
C GLN A 88 -8.02 -0.28 4.40
N ILE A 89 -8.26 -1.20 3.47
CA ILE A 89 -7.51 -1.33 2.23
C ILE A 89 -8.43 -1.03 1.06
N LYS A 90 -8.02 -0.11 0.18
CA LYS A 90 -8.69 0.17 -1.09
C LYS A 90 -7.76 -0.05 -2.26
N VAL A 91 -8.21 -0.87 -3.20
CA VAL A 91 -7.44 -1.23 -4.40
C VAL A 91 -8.18 -0.71 -5.61
N ALA A 92 -7.52 0.09 -6.45
CA ALA A 92 -8.07 0.50 -7.74
C ALA A 92 -6.94 0.86 -8.72
N LYS A 93 -7.22 0.80 -10.02
CA LYS A 93 -6.27 1.23 -11.05
C LYS A 93 -6.07 2.75 -11.00
N GLY A 94 -4.83 3.21 -11.10
CA GLY A 94 -4.43 4.61 -11.05
C GLY A 94 -4.34 5.19 -9.63
N ARG A 95 -4.52 4.37 -8.58
CA ARG A 95 -4.30 4.82 -7.19
C ARG A 95 -2.82 4.78 -6.86
N GLU A 96 -2.40 5.68 -5.99
CA GLU A 96 -1.08 5.59 -5.38
C GLU A 96 -1.04 4.40 -4.41
N THR A 97 0.04 3.63 -4.41
CA THR A 97 0.28 2.58 -3.41
C THR A 97 0.95 3.19 -2.18
N ARG A 98 0.18 3.38 -1.11
CA ARG A 98 0.61 4.17 0.06
C ARG A 98 -0.23 3.88 1.32
N VAL A 99 0.38 4.11 2.50
CA VAL A 99 -0.32 4.28 3.77
C VAL A 99 -0.55 5.77 4.03
N TRP A 100 -1.79 6.14 4.31
CA TRP A 100 -2.24 7.51 4.54
C TRP A 100 -2.58 7.70 6.01
N THR A 101 -2.27 8.88 6.55
CA THR A 101 -2.78 9.28 7.85
C THR A 101 -4.29 9.54 7.77
N ARG A 102 -4.99 9.60 8.92
CA ARG A 102 -6.41 9.97 8.96
C ARG A 102 -6.66 11.34 8.35
N ALA A 103 -5.83 12.33 8.66
CA ALA A 103 -5.96 13.67 8.12
C ALA A 103 -5.85 13.68 6.58
N GLU A 104 -4.87 12.97 6.02
CA GLU A 104 -4.70 12.85 4.57
C GLU A 104 -5.87 12.11 3.92
N ALA A 105 -6.33 11.00 4.53
CA ALA A 105 -7.46 10.24 4.04
C ALA A 105 -8.75 11.07 3.99
N VAL A 106 -9.03 11.86 5.02
CA VAL A 106 -10.18 12.79 5.04
C VAL A 106 -10.05 13.86 3.97
N ALA A 107 -8.84 14.40 3.75
CA ALA A 107 -8.61 15.37 2.67
C ALA A 107 -8.87 14.77 1.27
N MET A 108 -8.72 13.46 1.10
CA MET A 108 -9.09 12.72 -0.12
C MET A 108 -10.59 12.36 -0.21
N GLY A 109 -11.39 12.71 0.80
CA GLY A 109 -12.83 12.46 0.83
C GLY A 109 -13.26 11.16 1.53
N GLU A 110 -12.39 10.54 2.33
CA GLU A 110 -12.78 9.40 3.16
C GLU A 110 -13.64 9.83 4.36
N ASP A 111 -14.61 9.00 4.73
CA ASP A 111 -15.49 9.27 5.88
C ASP A 111 -14.70 9.04 7.19
N PRO A 112 -14.54 10.06 8.06
CA PRO A 112 -13.87 9.92 9.35
C PRO A 112 -14.44 8.80 10.23
N LYS A 113 -15.74 8.50 10.11
CA LYS A 113 -16.41 7.46 10.90
C LYS A 113 -16.02 6.04 10.50
N SER A 114 -15.36 5.87 9.36
CA SER A 114 -14.94 4.57 8.85
C SER A 114 -13.59 4.10 9.44
N PHE A 115 -12.84 5.00 10.07
CA PHE A 115 -11.54 4.66 10.64
C PHE A 115 -11.69 3.79 11.89
N GLU A 116 -10.78 2.83 12.01
CA GLU A 116 -10.59 2.05 13.24
C GLU A 116 -9.19 2.32 13.78
N ASP A 117 -8.98 1.97 15.04
CA ASP A 117 -7.68 2.07 15.68
C ASP A 117 -6.77 0.92 15.24
N LEU A 118 -5.47 1.17 15.20
CA LEU A 118 -4.49 0.17 14.84
C LEU A 118 -4.50 -0.97 15.86
N LYS A 119 -4.79 -2.18 15.40
CA LYS A 119 -4.82 -3.38 16.25
C LYS A 119 -3.43 -3.98 16.40
N SER A 120 -3.21 -4.73 17.48
CA SER A 120 -2.07 -5.64 17.59
C SER A 120 -2.15 -6.73 16.50
N ARG A 121 -1.04 -7.42 16.24
CA ARG A 121 -1.04 -8.53 15.25
C ARG A 121 -1.91 -9.69 15.73
N GLU A 122 -2.03 -9.88 17.03
CA GLU A 122 -2.82 -10.91 17.68
C GLU A 122 -4.31 -10.61 17.54
N ASP A 123 -4.73 -9.38 17.85
CA ASP A 123 -6.14 -8.94 17.76
C ASP A 123 -6.64 -8.82 16.32
N ALA A 124 -5.72 -8.74 15.35
CA ALA A 124 -6.02 -8.65 13.93
C ALA A 124 -6.37 -10.00 13.28
N LYS A 125 -6.06 -11.12 13.93
CA LYS A 125 -6.35 -12.49 13.43
C LYS A 125 -7.82 -12.90 13.59
N VAL A 126 -8.63 -12.05 14.25
CA VAL A 126 -10.04 -12.28 14.59
C VAL A 126 -10.96 -11.73 13.50
#